data_AF-V4U5Z7-F1
#
_entry.id   AF-V4U5Z7-F1
#
_cell.length_a   1.000
_cell.length_b   1.000
_cell.length_c   1.000
_cell.angle_alpha   90.00
_cell.angle_beta   90.00
_cell.angle_gamma   90.00
#
_symmetry.space_group_name_H-M   'P 1'
#
loop_
_entity.id
_entity.type
_entity.pdbx_description
1 polymer ?
#
loop_
_entity_poly.entity_id
_entity_poly.type
_entity_poly.pdbx_seq_one_letter_code
_entity_poly.pdbx_strand_id
1 'polypeptide(L)'
;MASNLKVDQLRAKLAQCGLSTAGTDATLVQRLEEAVEEENKKSVGSKKRGRDVGSNIGNDIYDARLNQTNIEDNSNDFYVIQLLESDGGGECMVYDRWGRVGVKGQDTIFGPYNLQDTAINEFEQKWQFTSYPKCYTWLERDYSANQTEESVVHEKPDSTINIQPQNTKLEPRVAKFLSLICNISMMKQVMMEIGYNANKLPLGTLSKSTILKGYDVLKRIADVIHLPDRRKLEQLSGEFYTVIPHDFGFQKMGDLVIDTPQKLKLKLEMVIIFHVHITHLALLLFRTSTFEFQLFSYQLQ
;
A
#
# COMPACT_ATOMS: atom_id res chain seq x y z
N MET A 1 24.81 -2.03 9.70
CA MET A 1 24.74 -2.45 8.26
C MET A 1 25.94 -1.94 7.45
N ALA A 2 26.76 -1.05 7.99
CA ALA A 2 27.90 -0.48 7.26
C ALA A 2 29.17 -1.35 7.32
N SER A 3 29.26 -2.31 8.26
CA SER A 3 30.43 -3.18 8.46
C SER A 3 30.75 -4.18 7.33
N ASN A 4 29.86 -4.36 6.34
CA ASN A 4 30.05 -5.27 5.20
C ASN A 4 30.31 -4.55 3.87
N LEU A 5 30.44 -3.22 3.87
CA LEU A 5 30.69 -2.42 2.67
C LEU A 5 32.18 -2.22 2.46
N LYS A 6 32.63 -2.29 1.21
CA LYS A 6 34.02 -1.91 0.87
C LYS A 6 34.20 -0.39 1.04
N VAL A 7 35.40 0.06 1.39
CA VAL A 7 35.75 1.48 1.63
C VAL A 7 35.23 2.42 0.54
N ASP A 8 35.33 2.04 -0.74
CA ASP A 8 34.85 2.87 -1.85
C ASP A 8 33.32 3.01 -1.88
N GLN A 9 32.59 1.98 -1.46
CA GLN A 9 31.13 2.02 -1.32
C GLN A 9 30.71 2.88 -0.12
N LEU A 10 31.47 2.85 0.98
CA LEU A 10 31.25 3.71 2.12
C LEU A 10 31.45 5.19 1.76
N ARG A 11 32.51 5.51 1.01
CA ARG A 11 32.77 6.87 0.53
C ARG A 11 31.70 7.34 -0.44
N ALA A 12 31.26 6.48 -1.37
CA ALA A 12 30.17 6.82 -2.30
C ALA A 12 28.86 7.13 -1.56
N LYS A 13 28.50 6.32 -0.55
CA LYS A 13 27.31 6.57 0.27
C LYS A 13 27.42 7.84 1.12
N LEU A 14 28.58 8.08 1.74
CA LEU A 14 28.81 9.31 2.51
C LEU A 14 28.76 10.55 1.63
N ALA A 15 29.31 10.51 0.42
CA ALA A 15 29.22 11.60 -0.54
C ALA A 15 27.77 11.90 -0.97
N GLN A 16 26.97 10.84 -1.17
CA GLN A 16 25.54 10.97 -1.48
C GLN A 16 24.75 11.62 -0.33
N CYS A 17 25.14 11.35 0.91
CA CYS A 17 24.58 11.97 2.12
C CYS A 17 25.19 13.36 2.44
N GLY A 18 26.12 13.88 1.62
CA GLY A 18 26.78 15.17 1.84
C GLY A 18 27.78 15.18 3.02
N LEU A 19 28.25 14.01 3.45
CA LEU A 19 29.15 13.83 4.59
C LEU A 19 30.60 13.64 4.16
N SER A 20 31.54 13.95 5.07
CA SER A 20 32.97 13.82 4.80
C SER A 20 33.38 12.36 4.50
N THR A 21 34.07 12.17 3.38
CA THR A 21 34.55 10.87 2.86
C THR A 21 35.98 10.53 3.30
N ALA A 22 36.60 11.40 4.12
CA ALA A 22 37.95 11.19 4.65
C ALA A 22 37.94 10.35 5.93
N GLY A 23 38.93 9.48 6.10
CA GLY A 23 39.12 8.66 7.29
C GLY A 23 39.45 7.20 7.00
N THR A 24 39.65 6.44 8.09
CA THR A 24 39.80 4.98 8.10
C THR A 24 38.44 4.29 7.90
N ASP A 25 38.44 3.03 7.49
CA ASP A 25 37.21 2.25 7.27
C ASP A 25 36.24 2.33 8.46
N ALA A 26 36.74 2.11 9.68
CA ALA A 26 35.95 2.22 10.91
C ALA A 26 35.29 3.59 11.11
N THR A 27 35.99 4.68 10.77
CA THR A 27 35.42 6.05 10.90
C THR A 27 34.39 6.36 9.81
N LEU A 28 34.49 5.75 8.63
CA LEU A 28 33.49 5.86 7.57
C LEU A 28 32.23 5.06 7.90
N VAL A 29 32.39 3.86 8.44
CA VAL A 29 31.29 3.00 8.94
C VAL A 29 30.50 3.72 10.03
N GLN A 30 31.19 4.21 11.06
CA GLN A 30 30.55 4.90 12.18
C GLN A 30 29.77 6.14 11.72
N ARG A 31 30.38 6.97 10.85
CA ARG A 31 29.74 8.19 10.34
C ARG A 31 28.50 7.89 9.50
N LEU A 32 28.51 6.79 8.76
CA LEU A 32 27.36 6.36 7.98
C LEU A 32 26.24 5.81 8.88
N GLU A 33 26.59 5.12 9.97
CA GLU A 33 25.61 4.61 10.94
C GLU A 33 24.96 5.74 11.75
N GLU A 34 25.73 6.73 12.19
CA GLU A 34 25.22 7.94 12.85
C GLU A 34 24.27 8.74 11.94
N ALA A 35 24.58 8.85 10.64
CA ALA A 35 23.73 9.53 9.68
C ALA A 35 22.38 8.83 9.46
N VAL A 36 22.39 7.49 9.42
CA VAL A 36 21.18 6.67 9.29
C VAL A 36 20.32 6.78 10.57
N GLU A 37 20.94 6.83 11.74
CA GLU A 37 20.21 7.07 13.00
C GLU A 37 19.59 8.47 13.06
N GLU A 38 20.27 9.50 12.55
CA GLU A 38 19.71 10.84 12.48
C GLU A 38 18.53 10.95 11.51
N GLU A 39 18.58 10.30 10.35
CA GLU A 39 17.43 10.22 9.43
C GLU A 39 16.24 9.52 10.09
N ASN A 40 16.48 8.44 10.83
CA ASN A 40 15.43 7.73 11.57
C ASN A 40 14.85 8.58 12.73
N LYS A 41 15.64 9.45 13.35
CA LYS A 41 15.14 10.40 14.36
C LYS A 41 14.36 11.56 13.74
N LYS A 42 14.72 12.00 12.53
CA LYS A 42 14.02 13.08 11.79
C LYS A 42 12.69 12.62 11.18
N SER A 43 12.57 11.35 10.78
CA SER A 43 11.29 10.75 10.34
C SER A 43 10.28 10.60 11.49
N VAL A 44 10.75 10.41 12.73
CA VAL A 44 9.90 10.37 13.94
C VAL A 44 9.61 11.79 14.49
N GLY A 45 10.48 12.79 14.24
CA GLY A 45 10.39 14.12 14.85
C GLY A 45 9.56 15.19 14.11
N SER A 46 9.07 14.94 12.89
CA SER A 46 8.36 15.96 12.10
C SER A 46 6.84 15.86 12.14
N LYS A 47 6.24 16.14 13.31
CA LYS A 47 4.87 16.67 13.40
C LYS A 47 4.76 17.58 14.62
N LYS A 48 5.23 18.82 14.49
CA LYS A 48 4.89 19.91 15.40
C LYS A 48 4.31 21.08 14.61
N ARG A 49 3.03 21.36 14.88
CA ARG A 49 2.29 22.65 14.88
C ARG A 49 1.00 22.67 14.06
N GLY A 50 -0.09 22.86 14.80
CA GLY A 50 -1.37 23.42 14.38
C GLY A 50 -2.38 23.22 15.51
N ARG A 51 -2.34 24.08 16.53
CA ARG A 51 -3.20 24.02 17.72
C ARG A 51 -4.58 24.53 17.32
N ASP A 52 -5.59 23.68 17.35
CA ASP A 52 -6.96 24.10 17.62
C ASP A 52 -7.67 23.08 18.52
N VAL A 53 -8.48 23.61 19.42
CA VAL A 53 -8.90 22.98 20.67
C VAL A 53 -10.16 22.14 20.45
N GLY A 54 -10.07 20.83 20.69
CA GLY A 54 -11.21 19.92 20.75
C GLY A 54 -10.71 18.50 21.05
N SER A 55 -11.17 17.94 22.16
CA SER A 55 -10.75 16.64 22.72
C SER A 55 -10.69 15.51 21.68
N ASN A 56 -9.49 15.02 21.35
CA ASN A 56 -9.22 13.73 20.69
C ASN A 56 -7.76 13.35 20.93
N ILE A 57 -7.52 12.26 21.65
CA ILE A 57 -6.18 11.71 21.89
C ILE A 57 -5.88 10.71 20.77
N GLY A 58 -4.84 10.98 19.98
CA GLY A 58 -4.14 10.01 19.10
C GLY A 58 -4.72 9.85 17.69
N ASN A 59 -4.19 10.59 16.71
CA ASN A 59 -4.57 10.52 15.29
C ASN A 59 -3.72 9.49 14.50
N ASP A 60 -3.12 8.52 15.17
CA ASP A 60 -2.22 7.54 14.55
C ASP A 60 -2.95 6.20 14.39
N ILE A 61 -2.99 5.72 13.14
CA ILE A 61 -3.65 4.46 12.78
C ILE A 61 -2.65 3.32 12.96
N TYR A 62 -2.89 2.46 13.94
CA TYR A 62 -2.09 1.26 14.22
C TYR A 62 -2.54 0.07 13.36
N ASP A 63 -2.34 0.19 12.06
CA ASP A 63 -2.62 -0.86 11.08
C ASP A 63 -1.49 -0.87 10.07
N ALA A 64 -0.76 -1.98 10.01
CA ALA A 64 0.33 -2.13 9.09
C ALA A 64 0.20 -3.43 8.30
N ARG A 65 0.38 -3.28 6.98
CA ARG A 65 0.41 -4.38 6.03
C ARG A 65 1.75 -4.39 5.35
N LEU A 66 2.43 -5.52 5.41
CA LEU A 66 3.72 -5.72 4.82
C LEU A 66 3.67 -6.88 3.83
N ASN A 67 4.51 -6.80 2.82
CA ASN A 67 4.59 -7.80 1.76
C ASN A 67 6.05 -8.06 1.39
N GLN A 68 6.35 -9.29 1.00
CA GLN A 68 7.66 -9.69 0.55
C GLN A 68 7.54 -10.69 -0.58
N THR A 69 8.24 -10.43 -1.68
CA THR A 69 8.37 -11.40 -2.75
C THR A 69 9.84 -11.63 -3.06
N ASN A 70 10.27 -12.89 -2.97
CA ASN A 70 11.55 -13.33 -3.49
C ASN A 70 11.33 -14.43 -4.54
N ILE A 71 11.74 -14.14 -5.77
CA ILE A 71 11.59 -15.06 -6.90
C ILE A 71 12.50 -16.27 -6.77
N GLU A 72 13.74 -16.09 -6.30
CA GLU A 72 14.72 -17.17 -6.16
C GLU A 72 14.27 -18.18 -5.10
N ASP A 73 13.75 -17.68 -3.98
CA ASP A 73 13.28 -18.52 -2.86
C ASP A 73 11.83 -18.99 -3.03
N ASN A 74 11.18 -18.68 -4.16
CA ASN A 74 9.76 -18.99 -4.41
C ASN A 74 8.79 -18.43 -3.33
N SER A 75 9.19 -17.34 -2.69
CA SER A 75 8.48 -16.69 -1.59
C SER A 75 7.61 -15.54 -2.11
N ASN A 76 6.40 -15.46 -1.58
CA ASN A 76 5.42 -14.41 -1.85
C ASN A 76 4.49 -14.32 -0.64
N ASP A 77 4.95 -13.63 0.38
CA ASP A 77 4.43 -13.70 1.73
C ASP A 77 3.97 -12.31 2.19
N PHE A 78 2.94 -12.30 3.02
CA PHE A 78 2.43 -11.09 3.66
C PHE A 78 2.48 -11.21 5.18
N TYR A 79 2.47 -10.05 5.83
CA TYR A 79 2.27 -9.91 7.25
C TYR A 79 1.33 -8.72 7.50
N VAL A 80 0.34 -8.91 8.34
CA VAL A 80 -0.60 -7.88 8.78
C VAL A 80 -0.53 -7.82 10.30
N ILE A 81 -0.44 -6.61 10.83
CA ILE A 81 -0.56 -6.34 12.25
C ILE A 81 -1.52 -5.17 12.46
N GLN A 82 -2.46 -5.34 13.39
CA GLN A 82 -3.49 -4.35 13.70
C GLN A 82 -3.69 -4.25 15.20
N LEU A 83 -3.77 -3.04 15.73
CA LEU A 83 -4.29 -2.79 17.07
C LEU A 83 -5.80 -2.54 16.95
N LEU A 84 -6.59 -3.33 17.66
CA LEU A 84 -8.04 -3.30 17.65
C LEU A 84 -8.55 -2.90 19.04
N GLU A 85 -9.58 -2.08 19.10
CA GLU A 85 -10.32 -1.78 20.33
C GLU A 85 -11.67 -2.51 20.28
N SER A 86 -12.10 -3.07 21.41
CA SER A 86 -13.42 -3.70 21.55
C SER A 86 -14.54 -2.67 21.36
N ASP A 87 -15.65 -3.06 20.75
CA ASP A 87 -16.84 -2.19 20.57
C ASP A 87 -17.40 -1.67 21.90
N GLY A 88 -17.20 -2.42 22.99
CA GLY A 88 -17.57 -2.02 24.35
C GLY A 88 -16.64 -0.99 25.00
N GLY A 89 -15.53 -0.67 24.33
CA GLY A 89 -14.45 0.19 24.81
C GLY A 89 -13.59 -0.45 25.91
N GLY A 90 -12.39 0.11 26.12
CA GLY A 90 -11.55 -0.18 27.30
C GLY A 90 -10.73 -1.47 27.25
N GLU A 91 -10.94 -2.33 26.24
CA GLU A 91 -10.09 -3.49 25.96
C GLU A 91 -9.48 -3.35 24.58
N CYS A 92 -8.14 -3.42 24.52
CA CYS A 92 -7.38 -3.42 23.28
C CYS A 92 -6.82 -4.82 22.99
N MET A 93 -6.67 -5.17 21.73
CA MET A 93 -6.06 -6.41 21.26
C MET A 93 -5.09 -6.10 20.13
N VAL A 94 -4.03 -6.91 19.99
CA VAL A 94 -3.15 -6.86 18.82
C VAL A 94 -3.39 -8.11 17.99
N TYR A 95 -3.80 -7.94 16.73
CA TYR A 95 -4.06 -9.02 15.79
C TYR A 95 -2.91 -9.12 14.79
N ASP A 96 -2.29 -10.29 14.74
CA ASP A 96 -1.27 -10.65 13.76
C ASP A 96 -1.86 -11.66 12.77
N ARG A 97 -1.59 -11.47 11.48
CA ARG A 97 -1.92 -12.44 10.43
C ARG A 97 -0.83 -12.51 9.37
N TRP A 98 -0.40 -13.70 9.00
CA TRP A 98 0.70 -13.88 8.04
C TRP A 98 0.57 -15.14 7.21
N GLY A 99 1.29 -15.18 6.10
CA GLY A 99 1.38 -16.35 5.24
C GLY A 99 1.52 -15.97 3.77
N ARG A 100 1.21 -16.92 2.87
CA ARG A 100 1.32 -16.71 1.44
C ARG A 100 0.20 -15.80 0.91
N VAL A 101 0.56 -14.81 0.08
CA VAL A 101 -0.40 -13.85 -0.49
C VAL A 101 -1.52 -14.58 -1.23
N GLY A 102 -2.78 -14.22 -0.93
CA GLY A 102 -3.97 -14.78 -1.57
C GLY A 102 -4.49 -16.11 -1.00
N VAL A 103 -3.76 -16.70 -0.05
CA VAL A 103 -4.12 -17.92 0.67
C VAL A 103 -4.56 -17.56 2.10
N LYS A 104 -5.39 -18.41 2.72
CA LYS A 104 -5.69 -18.29 4.15
C LYS A 104 -4.41 -18.56 4.94
N GLY A 105 -3.88 -17.51 5.55
CA GLY A 105 -2.69 -17.56 6.40
C GLY A 105 -2.96 -18.09 7.80
N GLN A 106 -1.95 -17.98 8.65
CA GLN A 106 -2.04 -18.14 10.10
C GLN A 106 -2.36 -16.80 10.75
N ASP A 107 -2.94 -16.84 11.94
CA ASP A 107 -3.20 -15.66 12.74
C ASP A 107 -3.03 -15.92 14.24
N THR A 108 -2.88 -14.84 14.99
CA THR A 108 -2.80 -14.85 16.45
C THR A 108 -3.35 -13.53 16.99
N ILE A 109 -4.06 -13.61 18.12
CA ILE A 109 -4.56 -12.45 18.85
C ILE A 109 -3.81 -12.38 20.18
N PHE A 110 -3.30 -11.20 20.50
CA PHE A 110 -2.65 -10.88 21.77
C PHE A 110 -3.55 -9.95 22.59
N GLY A 111 -3.63 -10.20 23.90
CA GLY A 111 -4.52 -9.51 24.82
C GLY A 111 -5.62 -10.43 25.37
N PRO A 112 -6.74 -9.87 25.85
CA PRO A 112 -7.06 -8.43 25.90
C PRO A 112 -6.13 -7.65 26.84
N TYR A 113 -5.87 -6.39 26.49
CA TYR A 113 -5.12 -5.43 27.29
C TYR A 113 -6.07 -4.34 27.80
N ASN A 114 -6.05 -4.11 29.12
CA ASN A 114 -6.90 -3.09 29.76
C ASN A 114 -6.33 -1.66 29.64
N LEU A 115 -5.07 -1.53 29.22
CA LEU A 115 -4.43 -0.25 28.96
C LEU A 115 -3.98 -0.19 27.51
N GLN A 116 -4.34 0.89 26.83
CA GLN A 116 -4.01 1.14 25.44
C GLN A 116 -2.49 1.16 25.21
N ASP A 117 -1.73 1.80 26.11
CA ASP A 117 -0.27 1.89 26.00
C ASP A 117 0.41 0.51 25.98
N THR A 118 -0.13 -0.48 26.67
CA THR A 118 0.42 -1.86 26.65
C THR A 118 0.22 -2.50 25.28
N ALA A 119 -0.96 -2.32 24.67
CA ALA A 119 -1.24 -2.81 23.33
C ALA A 119 -0.40 -2.09 22.26
N ILE A 120 -0.19 -0.78 22.42
CA ILE A 120 0.69 0.02 21.55
C ILE A 120 2.13 -0.51 21.63
N ASN A 121 2.66 -0.73 22.83
CA ASN A 121 4.00 -1.27 23.01
C ASN A 121 4.17 -2.66 22.36
N GLU A 122 3.17 -3.54 22.50
CA GLU A 122 3.17 -4.86 21.83
C GLU A 122 3.20 -4.71 20.31
N PHE A 123 2.37 -3.81 19.76
CA PHE A 123 2.35 -3.50 18.33
C PHE A 123 3.72 -3.00 17.85
N GLU A 124 4.31 -2.01 18.53
CA GLU A 124 5.58 -1.40 18.13
C GLU A 124 6.75 -2.39 18.16
N GLN A 125 6.80 -3.28 19.15
CA GLN A 125 7.84 -4.31 19.23
C GLN A 125 7.77 -5.26 18.04
N LYS A 126 6.57 -5.72 17.67
CA LYS A 126 6.36 -6.61 16.52
C LYS A 126 6.60 -5.89 15.20
N TRP A 127 6.20 -4.63 15.10
CA TRP A 127 6.46 -3.77 13.96
C TRP A 127 7.96 -3.61 13.69
N GLN A 128 8.75 -3.31 14.72
CA GLN A 128 10.20 -3.21 14.59
C GLN A 128 10.84 -4.53 14.14
N PHE A 129 10.37 -5.67 14.68
CA PHE A 129 10.89 -6.98 14.32
C PHE A 129 10.58 -7.39 12.86
N THR A 130 9.45 -6.95 12.32
CA THR A 130 9.04 -7.29 10.95
C THR A 130 9.63 -6.37 9.88
N SER A 131 10.04 -5.15 10.25
CA SER A 131 10.57 -4.12 9.33
C SER A 131 12.09 -4.22 9.03
N TYR A 132 12.79 -5.26 9.46
CA TYR A 132 14.24 -5.38 9.24
C TYR A 132 14.62 -5.50 7.74
N PRO A 133 15.80 -5.02 7.30
CA PRO A 133 16.25 -5.12 5.91
C PRO A 133 16.42 -6.58 5.46
N LYS A 134 15.81 -6.95 4.32
CA LYS A 134 15.53 -8.32 3.83
C LYS A 134 14.29 -9.00 4.43
N CYS A 135 13.55 -8.32 5.28
CA CYS A 135 12.22 -8.69 5.71
C CYS A 135 11.23 -7.66 5.13
N TYR A 136 10.01 -8.12 4.85
CA TYR A 136 8.83 -7.38 4.38
C TYR A 136 8.89 -5.86 4.16
N THR A 137 8.38 -5.42 3.01
CA THR A 137 8.14 -4.00 2.68
C THR A 137 6.76 -3.57 3.15
N TRP A 138 6.69 -2.47 3.90
CA TRP A 138 5.42 -1.85 4.28
C TRP A 138 4.70 -1.24 3.07
N LEU A 139 3.41 -1.51 2.99
CA LEU A 139 2.52 -0.99 1.96
C LEU A 139 1.55 0.01 2.56
N GLU A 140 1.70 1.26 2.14
CA GLU A 140 0.81 2.34 2.52
C GLU A 140 -0.59 2.11 1.94
N ARG A 141 -1.61 2.27 2.79
CA ARG A 141 -3.01 2.13 2.44
C ARG A 141 -3.71 3.47 2.32
N ASP A 142 -4.75 3.47 1.49
CA ASP A 142 -5.70 4.58 1.44
C ASP A 142 -6.89 4.27 2.36
N TYR A 143 -6.92 4.92 3.53
CA TYR A 143 -8.01 4.78 4.50
C TYR A 143 -9.23 5.64 4.13
N SER A 144 -9.14 6.53 3.14
CA SER A 144 -10.26 7.39 2.73
C SER A 144 -11.39 6.63 2.06
N ALA A 145 -11.12 5.44 1.53
CA ALA A 145 -12.11 4.58 0.88
C ALA A 145 -12.99 3.78 1.88
N ASN A 146 -12.50 3.51 3.08
CA ASN A 146 -13.18 2.62 4.04
C ASN A 146 -14.36 3.28 4.77
N GLN A 147 -14.46 4.61 4.79
CA GLN A 147 -15.61 5.31 5.38
C GLN A 147 -16.93 5.06 4.61
N THR A 148 -16.88 4.40 3.46
CA THR A 148 -18.08 4.05 2.67
C THR A 148 -18.29 2.53 2.55
N GLU A 149 -17.27 1.71 2.85
CA GLU A 149 -17.33 0.25 2.65
C GLU A 149 -17.62 -0.57 3.93
N GLU A 150 -17.64 0.04 5.12
CA GLU A 150 -18.13 -0.61 6.36
C GLU A 150 -19.65 -0.77 6.44
N SER A 151 -20.37 -0.46 5.36
CA SER A 151 -21.74 -0.93 5.16
C SER A 151 -21.75 -2.33 4.56
N VAL A 152 -21.01 -3.28 5.13
CA VAL A 152 -21.29 -4.70 4.90
C VAL A 152 -22.60 -4.98 5.64
N VAL A 153 -23.69 -4.77 4.93
CA VAL A 153 -25.02 -5.20 5.35
C VAL A 153 -24.92 -6.70 5.61
N HIS A 154 -24.93 -7.06 6.89
CA HIS A 154 -25.35 -8.39 7.30
C HIS A 154 -26.73 -8.62 6.65
N GLU A 155 -26.76 -9.41 5.58
CA GLU A 155 -27.99 -9.89 4.97
C GLU A 155 -28.75 -10.73 6.01
N LYS A 156 -29.61 -10.06 6.76
CA LYS A 156 -30.88 -10.64 7.21
C LYS A 156 -31.91 -10.32 6.12
N PRO A 157 -32.69 -11.31 5.66
CA PRO A 157 -33.65 -11.12 4.59
C PRO A 157 -34.92 -10.49 5.18
N ASP A 158 -34.93 -9.18 5.34
CA ASP A 158 -36.17 -8.37 5.32
C ASP A 158 -35.84 -6.90 5.55
N SER A 159 -35.61 -6.17 4.45
CA SER A 159 -36.06 -4.79 4.25
C SER A 159 -35.52 -4.28 2.90
N THR A 160 -36.42 -4.24 1.94
CA THR A 160 -36.23 -3.64 0.61
C THR A 160 -35.93 -2.15 0.74
N ILE A 161 -34.65 -1.77 0.74
CA ILE A 161 -34.26 -0.39 0.40
C ILE A 161 -34.37 -0.25 -1.11
N ASN A 162 -35.53 0.24 -1.55
CA ASN A 162 -35.82 0.60 -2.93
C ASN A 162 -35.04 1.87 -3.30
N ILE A 163 -33.78 1.72 -3.74
CA ILE A 163 -33.04 2.81 -4.36
C ILE A 163 -33.62 3.00 -5.77
N GLN A 164 -34.56 3.94 -5.92
CA GLN A 164 -35.01 4.36 -7.24
C GLN A 164 -33.82 4.94 -8.03
N PRO A 165 -33.64 4.56 -9.31
CA PRO A 165 -32.59 5.14 -10.13
C PRO A 165 -32.90 6.63 -10.34
N GLN A 166 -32.09 7.49 -9.75
CA GLN A 166 -32.17 8.92 -10.03
C GLN A 166 -31.90 9.15 -11.52
N ASN A 167 -32.87 9.76 -12.21
CA ASN A 167 -32.76 10.03 -13.64
C ASN A 167 -31.51 10.89 -13.92
N THR A 168 -30.61 10.37 -14.76
CA THR A 168 -29.38 11.07 -15.13
C THR A 168 -29.72 12.29 -15.97
N LYS A 169 -29.10 13.45 -15.69
CA LYS A 169 -29.22 14.66 -16.52
C LYS A 169 -28.38 14.60 -17.81
N LEU A 170 -27.71 13.47 -18.07
CA LEU A 170 -26.84 13.29 -19.22
C LEU A 170 -27.66 12.81 -20.43
N GLU A 171 -27.22 13.18 -21.63
CA GLU A 171 -27.79 12.65 -22.86
C GLU A 171 -27.68 11.10 -22.85
N PRO A 172 -28.71 10.35 -23.27
CA PRO A 172 -28.68 8.88 -23.24
C PRO A 172 -27.46 8.27 -23.92
N ARG A 173 -26.94 8.89 -24.99
CA ARG A 173 -25.71 8.43 -25.67
C ARG A 173 -24.47 8.58 -24.80
N VAL A 174 -24.34 9.72 -24.12
CA VAL A 174 -23.23 10.01 -23.20
C VAL A 174 -23.32 9.14 -21.95
N ALA A 175 -24.52 8.99 -21.39
CA ALA A 175 -24.75 8.10 -20.25
C ALA A 175 -24.40 6.64 -20.56
N LYS A 176 -24.81 6.15 -21.74
CA LYS A 176 -24.48 4.80 -22.21
C LYS A 176 -22.98 4.63 -22.45
N PHE A 177 -22.32 5.64 -23.04
CA PHE A 177 -20.87 5.62 -23.23
C PHE A 177 -20.12 5.59 -21.90
N LEU A 178 -20.49 6.45 -20.94
CA LEU A 178 -19.91 6.47 -19.60
C LEU A 178 -20.13 5.14 -18.86
N SER A 179 -21.34 4.57 -18.93
CA SER A 179 -21.63 3.27 -18.35
C SER A 179 -20.77 2.15 -18.94
N LEU A 180 -20.43 2.23 -20.22
CA LEU A 180 -19.57 1.25 -20.89
C LEU A 180 -18.10 1.42 -20.46
N ILE A 181 -17.56 2.64 -20.50
CA ILE A 181 -16.13 2.88 -20.18
C ILE A 181 -15.83 2.85 -18.68
N CYS A 182 -16.82 3.06 -17.82
CA CYS A 182 -16.71 2.98 -16.36
C CYS A 182 -17.31 1.68 -15.79
N ASN A 183 -17.40 0.61 -16.59
CA ASN A 183 -17.94 -0.66 -16.12
C ASN A 183 -16.95 -1.35 -15.17
N ILE A 184 -17.21 -1.24 -13.86
CA ILE A 184 -16.39 -1.82 -12.80
C ILE A 184 -16.27 -3.35 -12.95
N SER A 185 -17.34 -4.04 -13.33
CA SER A 185 -17.33 -5.50 -13.51
C SER A 185 -16.39 -5.93 -14.63
N MET A 186 -16.38 -5.20 -15.75
CA MET A 186 -15.43 -5.44 -16.84
C MET A 186 -13.99 -5.16 -16.40
N MET A 187 -13.74 -4.08 -15.65
CA MET A 187 -12.41 -3.78 -15.11
C MET A 187 -11.92 -4.88 -14.16
N LYS A 188 -12.78 -5.36 -13.25
CA LYS A 188 -12.48 -6.48 -12.34
C LYS A 188 -12.15 -7.76 -13.10
N GLN A 189 -12.87 -8.05 -14.18
CA GLN A 189 -12.59 -9.22 -15.01
C GLN A 189 -11.21 -9.13 -15.67
N VAL A 190 -10.86 -7.99 -16.26
CA VAL A 190 -9.53 -7.76 -16.85
C VAL A 190 -8.42 -7.92 -15.81
N MET A 191 -8.62 -7.38 -14.59
CA MET A 191 -7.65 -7.57 -13.50
C MET A 191 -7.46 -9.05 -13.14
N MET A 192 -8.55 -9.83 -13.07
CA MET A 192 -8.47 -11.28 -12.81
C MET A 192 -7.72 -12.01 -13.92
N GLU A 193 -7.94 -11.67 -15.19
CA GLU A 193 -7.21 -12.24 -16.33
C GLU A 193 -5.70 -11.94 -16.29
N ILE A 194 -5.30 -10.77 -15.76
CA ILE A 194 -3.90 -10.38 -15.57
C ILE A 194 -3.27 -11.04 -14.32
N GLY A 195 -4.03 -11.86 -13.61
CA GLY A 195 -3.59 -12.57 -12.39
C GLY A 195 -3.66 -11.71 -11.13
N TYR A 196 -4.48 -10.66 -11.13
CA TYR A 196 -4.79 -9.86 -9.93
C TYR A 196 -6.25 -10.07 -9.52
N ASN A 197 -6.46 -10.74 -8.39
CA ASN A 197 -7.80 -10.96 -7.87
C ASN A 197 -8.32 -9.74 -7.10
N ALA A 198 -9.04 -8.85 -7.81
CA ALA A 198 -9.64 -7.64 -7.25
C ALA A 198 -10.67 -7.92 -6.14
N ASN A 199 -11.28 -9.11 -6.11
CA ASN A 199 -12.22 -9.49 -5.03
C ASN A 199 -11.49 -9.94 -3.77
N LYS A 200 -10.23 -10.35 -3.89
CA LYS A 200 -9.41 -10.73 -2.75
C LYS A 200 -8.61 -9.56 -2.18
N LEU A 201 -8.42 -8.45 -2.93
CA LEU A 201 -7.63 -7.25 -2.58
C LEU A 201 -6.67 -7.59 -1.44
N PRO A 202 -5.61 -8.39 -1.71
CA PRO A 202 -4.98 -9.23 -0.68
C PRO A 202 -4.51 -8.43 0.54
N LEU A 203 -4.20 -7.14 0.33
CA LEU A 203 -3.86 -6.18 1.37
C LEU A 203 -4.69 -4.88 1.30
N GLY A 204 -5.91 -4.91 0.75
CA GLY A 204 -6.85 -3.77 0.71
C GLY A 204 -6.51 -2.70 -0.33
N THR A 205 -7.16 -1.53 -0.21
CA THR A 205 -6.95 -0.39 -1.13
C THR A 205 -5.54 0.18 -0.97
N LEU A 206 -4.70 -0.06 -1.98
CA LEU A 206 -3.35 0.49 -2.05
C LEU A 206 -3.40 2.01 -2.20
N SER A 207 -2.49 2.71 -1.54
CA SER A 207 -2.34 4.16 -1.72
C SER A 207 -1.86 4.51 -3.13
N LYS A 208 -2.12 5.76 -3.54
CA LYS A 208 -1.57 6.32 -4.78
C LYS A 208 -0.05 6.22 -4.82
N SER A 209 0.63 6.45 -3.69
CA SER A 209 2.09 6.39 -3.58
C SER A 209 2.60 4.96 -3.87
N THR A 210 1.95 3.93 -3.34
CA THR A 210 2.28 2.52 -3.57
C THR A 210 2.10 2.15 -5.06
N ILE A 211 1.03 2.61 -5.69
CA ILE A 211 0.78 2.38 -7.12
C ILE A 211 1.84 3.05 -8.00
N LEU A 212 2.23 4.29 -7.67
CA LEU A 212 3.30 5.01 -8.39
C LEU A 212 4.64 4.31 -8.24
N LYS A 213 4.98 3.82 -7.03
CA LYS A 213 6.18 2.99 -6.83
C LYS A 213 6.15 1.74 -7.70
N GLY A 214 4.99 1.07 -7.81
CA GLY A 214 4.82 -0.08 -8.70
C GLY A 214 5.07 0.28 -10.17
N TYR A 215 4.56 1.42 -10.63
CA TYR A 215 4.82 1.95 -11.98
C TYR A 215 6.31 2.21 -12.23
N ASP A 216 7.01 2.82 -11.27
CA ASP A 216 8.44 3.10 -11.37
C ASP A 216 9.29 1.82 -11.47
N VAL A 217 8.86 0.73 -10.81
CA VAL A 217 9.50 -0.59 -10.98
C VAL A 217 9.28 -1.13 -12.39
N LEU A 218 8.05 -1.07 -12.91
CA LEU A 218 7.76 -1.51 -14.28
C LEU A 218 8.53 -0.71 -15.34
N LYS A 219 8.74 0.60 -15.12
CA LYS A 219 9.58 1.43 -15.98
C LYS A 219 11.02 0.93 -16.02
N ARG A 220 11.61 0.63 -14.85
CA ARG A 220 12.95 0.05 -14.77
C ARG A 220 13.03 -1.32 -15.44
N ILE A 221 11.97 -2.13 -15.38
CA ILE A 221 11.89 -3.40 -16.13
C ILE A 221 11.91 -3.11 -17.62
N ALA A 222 11.13 -2.16 -18.11
CA ALA A 222 11.09 -1.78 -19.52
C ALA A 222 12.47 -1.40 -20.06
N ASP A 223 13.27 -0.68 -19.27
CA ASP A 223 14.62 -0.26 -19.65
C ASP A 223 15.59 -1.44 -19.83
N VAL A 224 15.40 -2.54 -19.10
CA VAL A 224 16.32 -3.69 -19.08
C VAL A 224 15.80 -4.95 -19.77
N ILE A 225 14.51 -5.01 -20.14
CA ILE A 225 13.88 -6.23 -20.70
C ILE A 225 14.47 -6.69 -22.04
N HIS A 226 15.14 -5.79 -22.76
CA HIS A 226 15.83 -6.10 -24.01
C HIS A 226 17.24 -6.65 -23.80
N LEU A 227 17.75 -6.60 -22.57
CA LEU A 227 19.07 -7.09 -22.20
C LEU A 227 18.97 -8.56 -21.73
N PRO A 228 19.98 -9.40 -22.00
CA PRO A 228 20.02 -10.78 -21.53
C PRO A 228 20.42 -10.89 -20.04
N ASP A 229 19.85 -10.05 -19.17
CA ASP A 229 20.12 -10.04 -17.73
C ASP A 229 18.92 -10.58 -16.94
N ARG A 230 18.82 -11.90 -16.89
CA ARG A 230 17.73 -12.60 -16.20
C ARG A 230 17.71 -12.30 -14.69
N ARG A 231 18.88 -12.22 -14.05
CA ARG A 231 18.95 -11.95 -12.60
C ARG A 231 18.40 -10.57 -12.27
N LYS A 232 18.68 -9.57 -13.11
CA LYS A 232 18.13 -8.23 -12.91
C LYS A 232 16.61 -8.22 -13.09
N LEU A 233 16.09 -8.95 -14.08
CA LEU A 233 14.65 -9.10 -14.29
C LEU A 233 13.96 -9.83 -13.14
N GLU A 234 14.58 -10.87 -12.57
CA GLU A 234 14.09 -11.57 -11.38
C GLU A 234 14.04 -10.63 -10.17
N GLN A 235 15.11 -9.85 -9.94
CA GLN A 235 15.15 -8.86 -8.86
C GLN A 235 14.04 -7.81 -9.00
N LEU A 236 13.91 -7.20 -10.18
CA LEU A 236 12.92 -6.15 -10.41
C LEU A 236 11.48 -6.71 -10.40
N SER A 237 11.27 -7.93 -10.89
CA SER A 237 9.97 -8.59 -10.83
C SER A 237 9.58 -8.88 -9.37
N GLY A 238 10.51 -9.34 -8.54
CA GLY A 238 10.31 -9.51 -7.09
C GLY A 238 10.01 -8.19 -6.40
N GLU A 239 10.73 -7.12 -6.74
CA GLU A 239 10.46 -5.76 -6.23
C GLU A 239 9.05 -5.29 -6.62
N PHE A 240 8.62 -5.54 -7.86
CA PHE A 240 7.29 -5.18 -8.32
C PHE A 240 6.20 -5.93 -7.56
N TYR A 241 6.33 -7.25 -7.40
CA TYR A 241 5.37 -8.07 -6.66
C TYR A 241 5.35 -7.79 -5.16
N THR A 242 6.48 -7.32 -4.63
CA THR A 242 6.57 -6.81 -3.26
C THR A 242 5.74 -5.54 -3.09
N VAL A 243 5.84 -4.58 -4.02
CA VAL A 243 5.10 -3.31 -3.96
C VAL A 243 3.63 -3.46 -4.34
N ILE A 244 3.33 -4.31 -5.32
CA ILE A 244 1.97 -4.61 -5.79
C ILE A 244 1.70 -6.09 -5.51
N PRO A 245 1.04 -6.43 -4.38
CA PRO A 245 0.81 -7.81 -3.99
C PRO A 245 -0.06 -8.56 -4.99
N HIS A 246 0.32 -9.79 -5.34
CA HIS A 246 -0.43 -10.63 -6.26
C HIS A 246 -0.74 -11.99 -5.63
N ASP A 247 -1.94 -12.50 -5.90
CA ASP A 247 -2.32 -13.88 -5.59
C ASP A 247 -1.89 -14.79 -6.75
N PHE A 248 -0.77 -15.47 -6.56
CA PHE A 248 -0.27 -16.46 -7.52
C PHE A 248 -0.64 -17.89 -7.16
N GLY A 249 -1.40 -18.11 -6.09
CA GLY A 249 -1.58 -19.44 -5.50
C GLY A 249 -0.23 -20.12 -5.28
N PHE A 250 -0.11 -21.39 -5.63
CA PHE A 250 1.11 -22.20 -5.45
C PHE A 250 1.98 -22.29 -6.72
N GLN A 251 1.82 -21.36 -7.67
CA GLN A 251 2.68 -21.29 -8.85
C GLN A 251 4.13 -20.96 -8.46
N LYS A 252 5.09 -21.42 -9.27
CA LYS A 252 6.51 -21.12 -9.08
C LYS A 252 6.79 -19.67 -9.47
N MET A 253 7.42 -18.91 -8.58
CA MET A 253 7.73 -17.50 -8.81
C MET A 253 8.66 -17.28 -10.02
N GLY A 254 9.54 -18.25 -10.33
CA GLY A 254 10.42 -18.19 -11.49
C GLY A 254 9.69 -18.14 -12.85
N ASP A 255 8.47 -18.68 -12.94
CA ASP A 255 7.65 -18.63 -14.15
C ASP A 255 6.96 -17.27 -14.31
N LEU A 256 6.83 -16.54 -13.19
CA LEU A 256 6.15 -15.26 -13.06
C LEU A 256 7.08 -14.07 -13.28
N VAL A 257 8.35 -14.29 -13.65
CA VAL A 257 9.28 -13.22 -14.00
C VAL A 257 8.71 -12.42 -15.18
N ILE A 258 8.82 -11.08 -15.10
CA ILE A 258 8.39 -10.16 -16.15
C ILE A 258 9.52 -10.03 -17.17
N ASP A 259 9.67 -11.07 -17.99
CA ASP A 259 10.76 -11.23 -18.96
C ASP A 259 10.34 -11.07 -20.42
N THR A 260 9.05 -10.83 -20.68
CA THR A 260 8.53 -10.58 -22.03
C THR A 260 7.79 -9.25 -22.14
N PRO A 261 7.86 -8.56 -23.29
CA PRO A 261 7.09 -7.34 -23.51
C PRO A 261 5.58 -7.51 -23.28
N GLN A 262 5.05 -8.71 -23.56
CA GLN A 262 3.66 -9.06 -23.33
C GLN A 262 3.32 -9.07 -21.84
N LYS A 263 4.14 -9.72 -21.00
CA LYS A 263 3.95 -9.72 -19.53
C LYS A 263 4.04 -8.30 -18.97
N LEU A 264 5.02 -7.52 -19.41
CA LEU A 264 5.19 -6.13 -18.99
C LEU A 264 3.97 -5.28 -19.35
N LYS A 265 3.46 -5.41 -20.58
CA LYS A 265 2.26 -4.70 -21.04
C LYS A 265 1.05 -5.00 -20.15
N LEU A 266 0.80 -6.28 -19.86
CA LEU A 266 -0.30 -6.68 -18.99
C LEU A 266 -0.18 -6.05 -17.58
N LYS A 267 1.03 -6.01 -17.01
CA LYS A 267 1.24 -5.38 -15.69
C LYS A 267 1.08 -3.86 -15.72
N LEU A 268 1.47 -3.19 -16.81
CA LEU A 268 1.21 -1.76 -16.99
C LEU A 268 -0.29 -1.47 -17.09
N GLU A 269 -1.04 -2.25 -17.87
CA GLU A 269 -2.51 -2.12 -17.97
C GLU A 269 -3.17 -2.28 -16.60
N MET A 270 -2.73 -3.24 -15.80
CA MET A 270 -3.22 -3.42 -14.43
C MET A 270 -2.96 -2.19 -13.54
N VAL A 271 -1.74 -1.63 -13.56
CA VAL A 271 -1.40 -0.42 -12.77
C VAL A 271 -2.23 0.79 -13.22
N ILE A 272 -2.49 0.91 -14.52
CA ILE A 272 -3.38 1.94 -15.07
C ILE A 272 -4.81 1.76 -14.54
N ILE A 273 -5.33 0.53 -14.51
CA ILE A 273 -6.67 0.24 -13.97
C ILE A 273 -6.76 0.64 -12.49
N PHE A 274 -5.75 0.36 -11.66
CA PHE A 274 -5.73 0.82 -10.27
C PHE A 274 -5.80 2.34 -10.16
N HIS A 275 -5.01 3.04 -10.97
CA HIS A 275 -5.00 4.49 -10.98
C HIS A 275 -6.38 5.05 -11.37
N VAL A 276 -7.00 4.49 -12.41
CA VAL A 276 -8.34 4.87 -12.87
C VAL A 276 -9.38 4.61 -11.79
N HIS A 277 -9.36 3.44 -11.12
CA HIS A 277 -10.32 3.12 -10.06
C HIS A 277 -10.25 4.13 -8.89
N ILE A 278 -9.04 4.51 -8.47
CA ILE A 278 -8.84 5.53 -7.44
C ILE A 278 -9.35 6.89 -7.91
N THR A 279 -9.07 7.29 -9.16
CA THR A 279 -9.57 8.56 -9.69
C THR A 279 -11.08 8.57 -9.90
N HIS A 280 -11.70 7.44 -10.23
CA HIS A 280 -13.14 7.32 -10.41
C HIS A 280 -13.89 7.38 -9.07
N LEU A 281 -13.38 6.70 -8.04
CA LEU A 281 -13.85 6.87 -6.65
C LEU A 281 -13.74 8.33 -6.22
N ALA A 282 -12.61 8.99 -6.48
CA ALA A 282 -12.45 10.40 -6.17
C ALA A 282 -13.46 11.28 -6.92
N LEU A 283 -13.71 11.04 -8.21
CA LEU A 283 -14.70 11.78 -9.02
C LEU A 283 -16.14 11.55 -8.55
N LEU A 284 -16.48 10.33 -8.13
CA LEU A 284 -17.79 10.01 -7.55
C LEU A 284 -17.98 10.66 -6.17
N LEU A 285 -16.95 10.66 -5.33
CA LEU A 285 -16.95 11.31 -4.02
C LEU A 285 -16.98 12.85 -4.11
N PHE A 286 -16.34 13.43 -5.13
CA PHE A 286 -16.50 14.86 -5.43
C PHE A 286 -17.93 15.18 -5.88
N ARG A 287 -18.62 14.24 -6.54
CA ARG A 287 -20.03 14.41 -6.92
C ARG A 287 -21.00 14.30 -5.75
N THR A 288 -20.63 13.63 -4.66
CA THR A 288 -21.45 13.54 -3.43
C THR A 288 -21.14 14.66 -2.43
N SER A 289 -19.94 15.26 -2.46
CA SER A 289 -19.55 16.34 -1.53
C SER A 289 -19.69 17.77 -2.07
N THR A 290 -19.95 17.98 -3.37
CA THR A 290 -20.09 19.33 -3.95
C THR A 290 -21.50 19.72 -4.41
N PHE A 291 -22.53 19.12 -3.80
CA PHE A 291 -23.88 19.66 -3.84
C PHE A 291 -24.23 20.54 -2.62
N GLU A 292 -23.23 21.09 -1.92
CA GLU A 292 -23.41 22.25 -1.04
C GLU A 292 -22.18 23.17 -1.12
N PHE A 293 -22.04 23.88 -2.24
CA PHE A 293 -21.50 25.24 -2.19
C PHE A 293 -22.48 26.15 -2.92
N GLN A 294 -23.45 26.58 -2.12
CA GLN A 294 -24.04 27.90 -2.11
C GLN A 294 -23.89 28.70 -3.42
N LEU A 295 -25.01 28.75 -4.14
CA LEU A 295 -25.37 29.77 -5.12
C LEU A 295 -25.53 31.15 -4.45
N PHE A 296 -24.50 31.63 -3.74
CA PHE A 296 -24.49 32.95 -3.10
C PHE A 296 -23.56 33.91 -3.84
N SER A 297 -24.20 34.96 -4.36
CA SER A 297 -23.65 36.28 -4.64
C SER A 297 -22.47 36.37 -5.63
N TYR A 298 -22.81 36.38 -6.92
CA TYR A 298 -22.21 37.32 -7.87
C TYR A 298 -23.33 38.09 -8.60
N GLN A 299 -24.01 38.94 -7.82
CA GLN A 299 -24.62 40.19 -8.27
C GLN A 299 -24.11 41.23 -7.27
N LEU A 300 -23.56 42.34 -7.80
CA LEU A 300 -22.77 43.40 -7.14
C LEU A 300 -21.26 43.08 -7.07
N GLN A 301 -20.51 43.42 -8.11
CA GLN A 301 -19.98 44.79 -8.32
C GLN A 301 -19.51 44.97 -9.76
#